data_AF-A0A8C6IKF1-F1
#
_entry.id   AF-A0A8C6IKF1-F1
#
_cell.length_a   1.000
_cell.length_b   1.000
_cell.length_c   1.000
_cell.angle_alpha   90.00
_cell.angle_beta   90.00
_cell.angle_gamma   90.00
#
_symmetry.space_group_name_H-M   'P 1'
#
loop_
_entity.id
_entity.type
_entity.pdbx_description
1 polymer ?
#
loop_
_entity_poly.entity_id
_entity_poly.type
_entity_poly.pdbx_seq_one_letter_code
_entity_poly.pdbx_strand_id
1 'polypeptide(L)'
;MSFLKRIPAPAEGVRHQQPDTEAVLAGRSLGAGTLYITESRLSWLENSGVGFSLDYPTISLHAVSRDLSAFPWEHLYVMVNARFEEAETKESPVAEGEEEEEDSDDDAEPIAEFRFVPSDKSALEAMFSAMCDCQALHPDPDDEDSDNDYEGEEYDVEAHELQQGDIPSFYTYEEGLSHLTAEGQATLERLEGMLAQSVSSQYNMAGVRTEDSIREFEDGMEVDIAPVVAGQFEDAEVDH
;
A
#
# COMPACT_ATOMS: atom_id res chain seq x y z
N MET A 1 20.36 25.06 10.25
CA MET A 1 20.04 25.19 11.70
C MET A 1 19.56 23.85 12.22
N SER A 2 19.91 23.43 13.44
CA SER A 2 19.50 22.11 13.97
C SER A 2 17.96 21.99 14.07
N PHE A 3 17.37 20.99 13.39
CA PHE A 3 15.92 20.76 13.42
C PHE A 3 15.41 20.30 14.80
N LEU A 4 16.28 19.63 15.57
CA LEU A 4 16.03 19.24 16.95
C LEU A 4 16.02 20.46 17.87
N LYS A 5 14.92 20.63 18.60
CA LYS A 5 14.68 21.72 19.56
C LYS A 5 14.25 21.15 20.90
N ARG A 6 14.42 21.90 21.99
CA ARG A 6 13.77 21.54 23.26
C ARG A 6 12.28 21.86 23.16
N ILE A 7 11.44 20.85 23.31
CA ILE A 7 9.98 20.98 23.24
C ILE A 7 9.41 20.29 24.49
N PRO A 8 8.44 20.89 25.18
CA PRO A 8 7.76 20.20 26.28
C PRO A 8 6.96 19.01 25.74
N ALA A 9 6.81 17.97 26.56
CA ALA A 9 5.91 16.86 26.22
C ALA A 9 4.47 17.40 26.06
N PRO A 10 3.76 17.04 24.97
CA PRO A 10 2.39 17.47 24.78
C PRO A 10 1.49 16.92 25.88
N ALA A 11 0.70 17.80 26.51
CA ALA A 11 -0.23 17.42 27.59
C ALA A 11 -1.70 17.40 27.14
N GLU A 12 -2.02 18.08 26.04
CA GLU A 12 -3.39 18.19 25.52
C GLU A 12 -3.52 17.49 24.17
N GLY A 13 -4.71 16.96 23.89
CA GLY A 13 -5.03 16.34 22.60
C GLY A 13 -4.21 15.09 22.27
N VAL A 14 -3.57 14.43 23.24
CA VAL A 14 -2.78 13.22 23.00
C VAL A 14 -3.72 12.07 22.63
N ARG A 15 -3.62 11.57 21.41
CA ARG A 15 -4.38 10.42 20.90
C ARG A 15 -3.64 9.11 21.13
N HIS A 16 -2.32 9.12 20.93
CA HIS A 16 -1.47 7.97 21.21
C HIS A 16 -0.09 8.42 21.71
N GLN A 17 0.47 7.67 22.65
CA GLN A 17 1.83 7.86 23.13
C GLN A 17 2.57 6.53 23.05
N GLN A 18 3.67 6.51 22.29
CA GLN A 18 4.51 5.33 22.14
C GLN A 18 5.91 5.59 22.72
N PRO A 19 6.25 5.03 23.89
CA PRO A 19 7.62 5.06 24.40
C PRO A 19 8.54 4.14 23.59
N ASP A 20 9.84 4.23 23.86
CA ASP A 20 10.87 3.35 23.30
C ASP A 20 10.80 3.22 21.77
N THR A 21 10.59 4.36 21.11
CA THR A 21 10.49 4.48 19.65
C THR A 21 11.72 5.19 19.12
N GLU A 22 12.47 4.51 18.27
CA GLU A 22 13.61 5.08 17.55
C GLU A 22 13.12 5.90 16.35
N ALA A 23 13.60 7.13 16.22
CA ALA A 23 13.32 7.97 15.06
C ALA A 23 14.51 7.96 14.11
N VAL A 24 14.28 7.70 12.83
CA VAL A 24 15.28 7.74 11.77
C VAL A 24 14.83 8.79 10.75
N LEU A 25 15.71 9.74 10.43
CA LEU A 25 15.47 10.78 9.45
C LEU A 25 16.45 10.59 8.29
N ALA A 26 15.95 10.44 7.06
CA ALA A 26 16.77 10.25 5.86
C ALA A 26 17.86 9.16 6.02
N GLY A 27 17.53 8.06 6.72
CA GLY A 27 18.45 6.96 7.01
C GLY A 27 19.36 7.16 8.23
N ARG A 28 19.42 8.35 8.81
CA ARG A 28 20.17 8.64 10.04
C ARG A 28 19.30 8.40 11.27
N SER A 29 19.75 7.52 12.17
CA SER A 29 19.12 7.35 13.48
C SER A 29 19.35 8.58 14.37
N LEU A 30 18.26 9.06 14.97
CA LEU A 30 18.22 10.14 15.95
C LEU A 30 18.23 9.60 17.39
N GLY A 31 18.18 8.28 17.56
CA GLY A 31 18.12 7.61 18.86
C GLY A 31 16.71 7.20 19.28
N ALA A 32 16.61 6.60 20.47
CA ALA A 32 15.36 6.16 21.07
C ALA A 32 14.71 7.28 21.90
N GLY A 33 13.40 7.41 21.76
CA GLY A 33 12.61 8.43 22.43
C GLY A 33 11.15 8.02 22.55
N THR A 34 10.29 8.99 22.81
CA THR A 34 8.84 8.80 22.89
C THR A 34 8.18 9.54 21.73
N LEU A 35 7.37 8.83 20.96
CA LEU A 35 6.49 9.40 19.94
C LEU A 35 5.16 9.79 20.58
N TYR A 36 4.71 11.00 20.28
CA TYR A 36 3.43 11.55 20.69
C TYR A 36 2.61 11.89 19.44
N ILE A 37 1.49 11.20 19.29
CA ILE A 37 0.50 11.48 18.26
C ILE A 37 -0.59 12.30 18.95
N THR A 38 -0.64 13.59 18.64
CA THR A 38 -1.67 14.49 19.16
C THR A 38 -2.63 14.88 18.05
N GLU A 39 -3.78 15.44 18.39
CA GLU A 39 -4.74 15.97 17.42
C GLU A 39 -4.15 17.06 16.54
N SER A 40 -3.21 17.85 17.04
CA SER A 40 -2.70 19.03 16.32
C SER A 40 -1.40 18.75 15.56
N ARG A 41 -0.51 17.92 16.14
CA ARG A 41 0.85 17.69 15.64
C ARG A 41 1.34 16.28 15.99
N LEU A 42 2.25 15.76 15.19
CA LEU A 42 3.07 14.59 15.51
C LEU A 42 4.37 15.07 16.16
N SER A 43 4.75 14.57 17.32
CA SER A 43 5.98 15.01 18.01
C SER A 43 6.81 13.82 18.49
N TRP A 44 8.12 13.88 18.29
CA TRP A 44 9.04 12.88 18.83
C TRP A 44 10.03 13.56 19.76
N LEU A 45 10.23 12.97 20.94
CA LEU A 45 11.07 13.52 22.02
C LEU A 45 12.05 12.47 22.52
N GLU A 46 13.33 12.79 22.50
CA GLU A 46 14.37 12.02 23.16
C GLU A 46 14.23 12.14 24.69
N ASN A 47 14.81 11.20 25.45
CA ASN A 47 14.86 11.24 26.92
C ASN A 47 15.46 12.54 27.50
N SER A 48 16.24 13.28 26.72
CA SER A 48 16.81 14.58 27.11
C SER A 48 15.81 15.75 27.05
N GLY A 49 14.60 15.52 26.50
CA GLY A 49 13.60 16.55 26.21
C GLY A 49 13.88 17.35 24.94
N VAL A 50 14.84 16.90 24.12
CA VAL A 50 15.12 17.43 22.79
C VAL A 50 14.37 16.59 21.76
N GLY A 51 13.72 17.22 20.79
CA GLY A 51 12.86 16.56 19.84
C GLY A 51 12.46 17.45 18.69
N PHE A 52 11.46 17.01 17.92
CA PHE A 52 10.87 17.76 16.83
C PHE A 52 9.36 17.54 16.79
N SER A 53 8.66 18.45 16.13
CA SER A 53 7.21 18.37 15.90
C SER A 53 6.94 18.61 14.42
N LEU A 54 6.00 17.84 13.88
CA LEU A 54 5.52 17.88 12.51
C LEU A 54 4.03 18.22 12.54
N ASP A 55 3.62 19.11 11.63
CA ASP A 55 2.21 19.50 11.51
C ASP A 55 1.54 18.57 10.51
N TYR A 56 0.29 18.15 10.77
CA TYR A 56 -0.40 17.21 9.88
C TYR A 56 -0.48 17.68 8.42
N PRO A 57 -0.72 18.97 8.12
CA PRO A 57 -0.70 19.45 6.74
C PRO A 57 0.66 19.28 6.04
N THR A 58 1.77 19.18 6.79
CA THR A 58 3.09 18.93 6.18
C THR A 58 3.36 17.45 5.90
N ILE A 59 2.54 16.55 6.46
CA ILE A 59 2.67 15.11 6.26
C ILE A 59 1.98 14.75 4.95
N SER A 60 2.78 14.41 3.94
CA SER A 60 2.27 13.98 2.63
C SER A 60 1.68 12.56 2.70
N LEU A 61 2.36 11.64 3.41
CA LEU A 61 1.88 10.27 3.55
C LEU A 61 2.44 9.61 4.81
N HIS A 62 1.64 8.72 5.40
CA HIS A 62 2.07 7.81 6.45
C HIS A 62 1.66 6.36 6.16
N ALA A 63 2.51 5.40 6.48
CA ALA A 63 2.25 3.98 6.24
C ALA A 63 2.99 3.08 7.24
N VAL A 64 2.45 1.89 7.51
CA VAL A 64 3.18 0.85 8.27
C VAL A 64 3.97 0.01 7.28
N SER A 65 5.30 0.00 7.43
CA SER A 65 6.18 -0.89 6.68
C SER A 65 6.58 -2.09 7.54
N ARG A 66 6.27 -3.28 7.04
CA ARG A 66 6.64 -4.57 7.68
C ARG A 66 7.66 -5.36 6.85
N ASP A 67 8.14 -4.78 5.76
CA ASP A 67 9.06 -5.44 4.85
C ASP A 67 10.50 -5.39 5.37
N LEU A 68 10.93 -6.52 5.93
CA LEU A 68 12.27 -6.69 6.48
C LEU A 68 13.37 -6.73 5.42
N SER A 69 13.01 -6.88 4.13
CA SER A 69 13.97 -6.84 3.03
C SER A 69 14.34 -5.41 2.62
N ALA A 70 13.39 -4.48 2.71
CA ALA A 70 13.59 -3.07 2.41
C ALA A 70 14.18 -2.28 3.61
N PHE A 71 13.82 -2.64 4.83
CA PHE A 71 14.40 -2.07 6.04
C PHE A 71 14.44 -3.12 7.16
N PRO A 72 15.51 -3.22 7.96
CA PRO A 72 15.68 -4.35 8.89
C PRO A 72 14.62 -4.49 10.00
N TRP A 73 13.76 -3.48 10.18
CA TRP A 73 12.78 -3.41 11.26
C TRP A 73 11.41 -2.96 10.77
N GLU A 74 10.36 -3.42 11.45
CA GLU A 74 8.99 -2.94 11.21
C GLU A 74 8.86 -1.52 11.77
N HIS A 75 8.32 -0.60 10.98
CA HIS A 75 8.32 0.82 11.32
C HIS A 75 7.13 1.57 10.73
N LEU A 76 6.79 2.69 11.34
CA LEU A 76 5.87 3.67 10.78
C LEU A 76 6.69 4.62 9.89
N TYR A 77 6.45 4.55 8.59
CA TYR A 77 7.03 5.43 7.59
C TYR A 77 6.17 6.69 7.45
N VAL A 78 6.81 7.86 7.43
CA VAL A 78 6.17 9.16 7.29
C VAL A 78 6.99 10.01 6.32
N MET A 79 6.34 10.49 5.27
CA MET A 79 6.91 11.41 4.29
C MET A 79 6.34 12.79 4.52
N VAL A 80 7.18 13.82 4.56
CA VAL A 80 6.76 15.21 4.78
C VAL A 80 7.33 16.14 3.70
N ASN A 81 6.55 17.15 3.33
CA ASN A 81 6.95 18.19 2.39
C ASN A 81 7.60 19.35 3.16
N ALA A 82 8.84 19.17 3.59
CA ALA A 82 9.60 20.24 4.25
C ALA A 82 11.12 20.06 4.12
N ARG A 83 11.87 21.18 4.04
CA ARG A 83 13.33 21.16 4.20
C ARG A 83 13.69 20.90 5.65
N PHE A 84 14.20 19.71 5.92
CA PHE A 84 14.99 19.44 7.11
C PHE A 84 16.46 19.59 6.73
N GLU A 85 17.06 20.76 7.00
CA GLU A 85 18.49 21.00 6.73
C GLU A 85 19.34 19.98 7.50
N GLU A 86 19.94 19.05 6.76
CA GLU A 86 21.07 18.27 7.24
C GLU A 86 22.19 19.22 7.65
N ALA A 87 22.76 18.98 8.83
CA ALA A 87 24.15 19.37 9.03
C ALA A 87 24.97 18.46 8.11
N GLU A 88 25.32 18.97 6.93
CA GLU A 88 26.12 18.31 5.89
C GLU A 88 27.18 17.39 6.51
N THR A 89 27.03 16.08 6.29
CA THR A 89 28.18 15.19 6.32
C THR A 89 28.46 14.81 4.87
N LYS A 90 29.08 15.75 4.16
CA LYS A 90 29.80 15.45 2.92
C LYS A 90 30.92 14.47 3.26
N GLU A 91 30.65 13.19 3.08
CA GLU A 91 31.68 12.16 2.97
C GLU A 91 31.41 11.25 1.76
N SER A 92 31.29 11.87 0.59
CA SER A 92 31.75 11.28 -0.66
C SER A 92 33.18 11.79 -0.90
N PRO A 93 34.16 10.90 -1.18
CA PRO A 93 35.54 11.33 -1.36
C PRO A 93 35.65 12.10 -2.68
N VAL A 94 36.21 13.30 -2.55
CA VAL A 94 36.73 14.19 -3.58
C VAL A 94 37.24 13.44 -4.82
N ALA A 95 36.52 13.57 -5.93
CA ALA A 95 37.11 13.57 -7.25
C ALA A 95 37.01 15.01 -7.76
N GLU A 96 38.16 15.68 -7.86
CA GLU A 96 38.27 17.01 -8.43
C GLU A 96 37.71 17.01 -9.86
N GLY A 97 36.77 17.90 -10.13
CA GLY A 97 36.14 18.01 -11.44
C GLY A 97 35.03 19.04 -11.46
N GLU A 98 35.45 20.30 -11.53
CA GLU A 98 34.76 21.40 -12.23
C GLU A 98 33.40 21.89 -11.71
N GLU A 99 33.33 23.22 -11.60
CA GLU A 99 32.19 24.01 -11.19
C GLU A 99 31.03 23.83 -12.17
N GLU A 100 30.00 23.09 -11.78
CA GLU A 100 28.66 23.31 -12.29
C GLU A 100 27.76 23.63 -11.10
N GLU A 101 27.54 24.92 -10.87
CA GLU A 101 26.31 25.38 -10.24
C GLU A 101 25.17 25.03 -11.21
N GLU A 102 24.75 23.77 -11.19
CA GLU A 102 23.40 23.41 -11.59
C GLU A 102 22.48 23.99 -10.53
N ASP A 103 22.13 25.26 -10.72
CA ASP A 103 20.86 25.83 -10.25
C ASP A 103 19.77 25.08 -11.02
N SER A 104 19.60 23.80 -10.67
CA SER A 104 18.49 22.99 -11.13
C SER A 104 17.28 23.65 -10.52
N ASP A 105 16.46 24.22 -11.40
CA ASP A 105 15.10 24.71 -11.20
C ASP A 105 14.20 23.54 -10.75
N ASP A 106 14.61 22.85 -9.69
CA ASP A 106 13.85 21.80 -9.01
C ASP A 106 12.85 22.53 -8.13
N ASP A 107 11.78 23.01 -8.76
CA ASP A 107 10.54 23.46 -8.13
C ASP A 107 9.83 22.31 -7.39
N ALA A 108 10.50 21.16 -7.20
CA ALA A 108 10.06 20.10 -6.33
C ALA A 108 10.12 20.59 -4.88
N GLU A 109 8.97 20.48 -4.21
CA GLU A 109 8.94 20.67 -2.79
C GLU A 109 9.91 19.69 -2.12
N PRO A 110 10.75 20.17 -1.21
CA PRO A 110 11.77 19.35 -0.57
C PRO A 110 11.11 18.30 0.32
N ILE A 111 11.35 17.03 0.02
CA ILE A 111 10.77 15.89 0.73
C ILE A 111 11.73 15.39 1.80
N ALA A 112 11.22 15.15 3.01
CA ALA A 112 11.94 14.48 4.07
C ALA A 112 11.24 13.19 4.50
N GLU A 113 12.02 12.14 4.73
CA GLU A 113 11.54 10.82 5.13
C GLU A 113 11.86 10.54 6.60
N PHE A 114 10.82 10.20 7.35
CA PHE A 114 10.90 9.77 8.73
C PHE A 114 10.49 8.31 8.87
N ARG A 115 11.22 7.55 9.67
CA ARG A 115 10.87 6.19 10.07
C ARG A 115 10.86 6.11 11.58
N PHE A 116 9.74 5.70 12.14
CA PHE A 116 9.59 5.49 13.58
C PHE A 116 9.55 3.99 13.86
N VAL A 117 10.59 3.49 14.52
CA VAL A 117 10.79 2.07 14.83
C VAL A 117 10.45 1.87 16.31
N PRO A 118 9.22 1.45 16.67
CA PRO A 118 8.88 1.14 18.04
C PRO A 118 9.53 -0.19 18.47
N SER A 119 9.98 -0.25 19.73
CA SER A 119 10.45 -1.52 20.32
C SER A 119 9.32 -2.56 20.41
N ASP A 120 8.08 -2.11 20.60
CA ASP A 120 6.87 -2.93 20.53
C ASP A 120 6.21 -2.82 19.15
N LYS A 121 6.32 -3.90 18.37
CA LYS A 121 5.74 -3.99 17.02
C LYS A 121 4.22 -3.97 17.01
N SER A 122 3.58 -4.44 18.08
CA SER A 122 2.11 -4.48 18.15
C SER A 122 1.50 -3.09 18.22
N ALA A 123 2.29 -2.09 18.63
CA ALA A 123 1.88 -0.70 18.69
C ALA A 123 1.78 -0.03 17.31
N LEU A 124 2.40 -0.57 16.26
CA LEU A 124 2.41 0.05 14.93
C LEU A 124 1.01 0.29 14.37
N GLU A 125 0.09 -0.66 14.59
CA GLU A 125 -1.29 -0.55 14.14
C GLU A 125 -2.03 0.58 14.88
N ALA A 126 -1.82 0.68 16.20
CA ALA A 126 -2.41 1.74 17.01
C ALA A 126 -1.84 3.12 16.64
N MET A 127 -0.54 3.20 16.39
CA MET A 127 0.12 4.43 15.94
C MET A 127 -0.42 4.88 14.58
N PHE A 128 -0.57 3.94 13.63
CA PHE A 128 -1.11 4.22 12.31
C PHE A 128 -2.56 4.69 12.39
N SER A 129 -3.43 3.96 13.10
CA SER A 129 -4.83 4.34 13.29
C SER A 129 -4.97 5.72 13.92
N ALA A 130 -4.17 6.04 14.94
CA ALA A 130 -4.19 7.34 15.58
C ALA A 130 -3.74 8.46 14.63
N MET A 131 -2.76 8.21 13.75
CA MET A 131 -2.37 9.16 12.71
C MET A 131 -3.46 9.35 11.66
N CYS A 132 -4.13 8.29 11.21
CA CYS A 132 -5.27 8.40 10.29
C CYS A 132 -6.37 9.28 10.87
N ASP A 133 -6.75 9.04 12.13
CA ASP A 133 -7.78 9.82 12.82
C ASP A 133 -7.40 11.30 12.91
N CYS A 134 -6.13 11.59 13.16
CA CYS A 134 -5.67 12.97 13.24
C CYS A 134 -5.55 13.62 11.86
N GLN A 135 -5.08 12.91 10.84
CA GLN A 135 -5.00 13.44 9.47
C GLN A 135 -6.38 13.85 8.94
N ALA A 136 -7.43 13.09 9.29
CA ALA A 136 -8.81 13.40 8.94
C ALA A 136 -9.33 14.71 9.58
N LEU A 137 -8.67 15.23 10.63
CA LEU A 137 -9.00 16.51 11.26
C LEU A 137 -8.33 17.72 10.58
N HIS A 138 -7.42 17.49 9.63
CA HIS A 138 -6.67 18.54 8.91
C HIS A 138 -6.79 18.35 7.39
N PRO A 139 -7.98 18.56 6.79
CA PRO A 139 -8.12 18.62 5.34
C PRO A 139 -7.35 19.83 4.78
N ASP A 140 -6.88 19.73 3.53
CA ASP A 140 -6.22 20.84 2.86
C ASP A 140 -7.24 21.96 2.59
N PRO A 141 -6.98 23.22 2.98
CA PRO A 141 -7.87 24.33 2.66
C PRO A 141 -8.09 24.54 1.15
N ASP A 142 -7.15 24.13 0.29
CA ASP A 142 -7.28 24.28 -1.17
C ASP A 142 -8.06 23.11 -1.82
N ASP A 143 -8.38 22.05 -1.07
CA ASP A 143 -9.20 20.92 -1.54
C ASP A 143 -10.72 21.16 -1.41
N GLU A 144 -11.17 22.29 -0.84
CA GLU A 144 -12.60 22.60 -0.66
C GLU A 144 -13.36 22.83 -1.99
N ASP A 145 -12.66 22.94 -3.13
CA ASP A 145 -13.27 23.30 -4.43
C ASP A 145 -13.49 22.11 -5.39
N SER A 146 -13.05 20.88 -5.08
CA SER A 146 -13.17 19.76 -6.04
C SER A 146 -14.51 19.01 -6.00
N ASP A 147 -15.38 19.26 -5.02
CA ASP A 147 -16.63 18.51 -4.82
C ASP A 147 -17.90 19.26 -5.29
N ASN A 148 -17.78 20.44 -5.90
CA ASN A 148 -18.95 21.25 -6.32
C ASN A 148 -19.09 21.49 -7.83
N ASP A 149 -18.25 20.89 -8.67
CA ASP A 149 -18.39 20.94 -10.15
C ASP A 149 -18.87 19.60 -10.76
N TYR A 150 -19.20 18.60 -9.93
CA TYR A 150 -20.11 17.55 -10.36
C TYR A 150 -21.54 17.98 -10.04
N GLU A 151 -21.99 19.03 -10.74
CA GLU A 151 -23.40 19.21 -11.07
C GLU A 151 -23.78 18.04 -12.00
N GLY A 152 -23.79 16.83 -11.42
CA GLY A 152 -24.51 15.72 -11.96
C GLY A 152 -25.94 16.20 -11.94
N GLU A 153 -26.40 16.73 -13.07
CA GLU A 153 -27.81 16.85 -13.33
C GLU A 153 -28.40 15.50 -12.95
N GLU A 154 -29.08 15.48 -11.81
CA GLU A 154 -29.91 14.38 -11.40
C GLU A 154 -30.90 14.27 -12.57
N TYR A 155 -30.57 13.41 -13.54
CA TYR A 155 -31.49 12.99 -14.57
C TYR A 155 -32.65 12.39 -13.79
N ASP A 156 -33.65 13.23 -13.52
CA ASP A 156 -34.91 12.83 -12.92
C ASP A 156 -35.58 11.91 -13.93
N VAL A 157 -35.26 10.62 -13.82
CA VAL A 157 -35.78 9.56 -14.67
C VAL A 157 -37.32 9.54 -14.58
N GLU A 158 -37.90 10.01 -13.48
CA GLU A 158 -39.36 10.06 -13.29
C GLU A 158 -40.05 11.14 -14.13
N ALA A 159 -39.36 12.21 -14.53
CA ALA A 159 -39.94 13.26 -15.37
C ALA A 159 -40.04 12.85 -16.86
N HIS A 160 -39.22 11.91 -17.32
CA HIS A 160 -39.23 11.45 -18.71
C HIS A 160 -40.15 10.23 -18.95
N GLU A 161 -40.63 9.56 -17.89
CA GLU A 161 -41.60 8.46 -17.98
C GLU A 161 -43.04 8.91 -18.30
N LEU A 162 -43.35 10.21 -18.20
CA LEU A 162 -44.68 10.72 -18.55
C LEU A 162 -44.86 11.08 -20.04
N GLN A 163 -43.80 11.05 -20.87
CA GLN A 163 -43.88 11.63 -22.22
C GLN A 163 -43.40 10.73 -23.36
N GLN A 164 -42.63 9.66 -23.15
CA GLN A 164 -42.20 8.79 -24.27
C GLN A 164 -42.24 7.31 -23.88
N GLY A 165 -43.05 6.57 -24.62
CA GLY A 165 -43.47 5.22 -24.27
C GLY A 165 -42.41 4.14 -24.41
N ASP A 166 -42.66 3.08 -23.63
CA ASP A 166 -42.33 1.68 -23.89
C ASP A 166 -40.82 1.33 -23.84
N ILE A 167 -40.25 1.43 -22.64
CA ILE A 167 -39.04 0.69 -22.25
C ILE A 167 -39.49 -0.53 -21.44
N PRO A 168 -39.22 -1.77 -21.89
CA PRO A 168 -39.76 -2.95 -21.23
C PRO A 168 -39.00 -3.23 -19.94
N SER A 169 -39.75 -3.24 -18.83
CA SER A 169 -39.41 -3.91 -17.58
C SER A 169 -38.85 -5.30 -17.87
N PHE A 170 -37.81 -5.70 -17.13
CA PHE A 170 -37.24 -7.05 -17.19
C PHE A 170 -38.35 -8.10 -17.26
N TYR A 171 -38.46 -8.78 -18.40
CA TYR A 171 -39.41 -9.88 -18.57
C TYR A 171 -38.97 -11.06 -17.72
N THR A 172 -39.92 -11.65 -17.00
CA THR A 172 -39.70 -12.98 -16.42
C THR A 172 -39.50 -13.99 -17.55
N TYR A 173 -38.76 -15.09 -17.29
CA TYR A 173 -38.39 -16.08 -18.31
C TYR A 173 -39.59 -16.55 -19.17
N GLU A 174 -40.75 -16.77 -18.57
CA GLU A 174 -41.96 -17.18 -19.28
C GLU A 174 -42.57 -16.05 -20.13
N GLU A 175 -42.55 -14.82 -19.63
CA GLU A 175 -43.13 -13.67 -20.33
C GLU A 175 -42.27 -13.24 -21.53
N GLY A 176 -40.94 -13.33 -21.41
CA GLY A 176 -40.00 -13.02 -22.48
C GLY A 176 -40.07 -14.00 -23.65
N LEU A 177 -40.36 -15.28 -23.39
CA LEU A 177 -40.55 -16.30 -24.43
C LEU A 177 -41.83 -16.07 -25.25
N SER A 178 -42.86 -15.50 -24.63
CA SER A 178 -44.13 -15.19 -25.30
C SER A 178 -44.04 -14.00 -26.27
N HIS A 179 -43.03 -13.15 -26.10
CA HIS A 179 -42.79 -11.96 -26.92
C HIS A 179 -41.84 -12.20 -28.11
N LEU A 180 -41.30 -13.41 -28.25
CA LEU A 180 -40.48 -13.80 -29.40
C LEU A 180 -41.34 -13.90 -30.67
N THR A 181 -40.81 -13.44 -31.79
CA THR A 181 -41.44 -13.65 -33.10
C THR A 181 -41.47 -15.15 -33.44
N ALA A 182 -42.35 -15.57 -34.35
CA ALA A 182 -42.45 -16.98 -34.76
C ALA A 182 -41.12 -17.55 -35.29
N GLU A 183 -40.32 -16.72 -35.95
CA GLU A 183 -38.96 -17.09 -36.39
C GLU A 183 -37.98 -17.19 -35.21
N GLY A 184 -38.12 -16.33 -34.21
CA GLY A 184 -37.34 -16.36 -32.96
C GLY A 184 -37.62 -17.63 -32.15
N GLN A 185 -38.89 -18.01 -32.01
CA GLN A 185 -39.29 -19.25 -31.34
C GLN A 185 -38.76 -20.49 -32.06
N ALA A 186 -38.89 -20.56 -33.39
CA ALA A 186 -38.36 -21.68 -34.17
C ALA A 186 -36.83 -21.81 -34.10
N THR A 187 -36.13 -20.67 -34.02
CA THR A 187 -34.67 -20.66 -33.83
C THR A 187 -34.28 -21.18 -32.44
N LEU A 188 -35.03 -20.79 -31.41
CA LEU A 188 -34.83 -21.24 -30.04
C LEU A 188 -35.07 -22.76 -29.91
N GLU A 189 -36.17 -23.28 -30.46
CA GLU A 189 -36.44 -24.74 -30.48
C GLU A 189 -35.33 -25.53 -31.18
N ARG A 190 -34.76 -24.99 -32.26
CA ARG A 190 -33.63 -25.62 -32.94
C ARG A 190 -32.38 -25.67 -32.07
N LEU A 191 -32.09 -24.59 -31.34
CA LEU A 191 -30.96 -24.51 -30.40
C LEU A 191 -31.15 -25.46 -29.21
N GLU A 192 -32.36 -25.55 -28.66
CA GLU A 192 -32.71 -26.50 -27.60
C GLU A 192 -32.58 -27.95 -28.07
N GLY A 193 -32.99 -28.25 -29.31
CA GLY A 193 -32.79 -29.55 -29.94
C GLY A 193 -31.31 -29.93 -30.09
N MET A 194 -30.44 -28.98 -30.43
CA MET A 194 -28.99 -29.20 -30.51
C MET A 194 -28.35 -29.44 -29.12
N LEU A 195 -28.83 -28.72 -28.10
CA LEU A 195 -28.40 -28.91 -26.71
C LEU A 195 -28.85 -30.29 -26.17
N ALA A 196 -30.10 -30.68 -26.40
CA ALA A 196 -30.60 -32.00 -25.97
C ALA A 196 -29.86 -33.18 -26.62
N GLN A 197 -29.39 -33.01 -27.86
CA GLN A 197 -28.57 -34.02 -28.56
C GLN A 197 -27.13 -34.08 -28.04
N SER A 198 -26.58 -32.95 -27.56
CA SER A 198 -25.21 -32.89 -27.05
C SER A 198 -25.07 -33.45 -25.63
N VAL A 199 -26.09 -33.37 -24.78
CA VAL A 199 -26.09 -34.10 -23.49
C VAL A 199 -26.20 -35.63 -23.63
N SER A 200 -26.74 -36.12 -24.75
CA SER A 200 -26.80 -37.57 -25.03
C SER A 200 -25.49 -38.13 -25.61
N SER A 201 -24.59 -37.26 -26.09
CA SER A 201 -23.28 -37.65 -26.60
C SER A 201 -22.23 -37.31 -25.55
N GLN A 202 -21.98 -38.26 -24.64
CA GLN A 202 -20.78 -38.25 -23.82
C GLN A 202 -19.55 -38.08 -24.73
N TYR A 203 -18.92 -36.91 -24.63
CA TYR A 203 -17.59 -36.51 -25.09
C TYR A 203 -17.05 -37.18 -26.37
N ASN A 204 -17.11 -36.43 -27.47
CA ASN A 204 -16.10 -36.52 -28.52
C ASN A 204 -15.76 -35.11 -29.02
N MET A 205 -14.96 -34.39 -28.22
CA MET A 205 -14.22 -33.25 -28.75
C MET A 205 -13.03 -33.81 -29.53
N ALA A 206 -13.07 -33.67 -30.86
CA ALA A 206 -11.98 -34.06 -31.73
C ALA A 206 -10.70 -33.32 -31.31
N GLY A 207 -9.70 -34.08 -30.82
CA GLY A 207 -8.34 -33.57 -30.59
C GLY A 207 -7.83 -33.61 -29.15
N VAL A 208 -8.62 -34.04 -28.15
CA VAL A 208 -8.12 -34.18 -26.77
C VAL A 208 -7.85 -35.65 -26.48
N ARG A 209 -6.57 -36.02 -26.41
CA ARG A 209 -6.14 -37.28 -25.80
C ARG A 209 -6.45 -37.19 -24.31
N THR A 210 -7.39 -38.00 -23.82
CA THR A 210 -7.58 -38.20 -22.39
C THR A 210 -6.57 -39.24 -21.92
N GLU A 211 -5.41 -38.78 -21.43
CA GLU A 211 -4.51 -39.63 -20.66
C GLU A 211 -5.06 -39.73 -19.24
N ASP A 212 -5.35 -40.98 -18.88
CA ASP A 212 -5.86 -41.43 -17.61
C ASP A 212 -4.76 -41.29 -16.55
N SER A 213 -4.96 -40.42 -15.56
CA SER A 213 -4.08 -40.32 -14.39
C SER A 213 -4.94 -40.56 -13.14
N ILE A 214 -5.30 -41.84 -12.97
CA ILE A 214 -5.71 -42.39 -11.68
C ILE A 214 -4.59 -42.11 -10.68
N ARG A 215 -4.92 -41.28 -9.70
CA ARG A 215 -4.07 -40.94 -8.56
C ARG A 215 -4.02 -42.15 -7.62
N GLU A 216 -2.93 -42.91 -7.66
CA GLU A 216 -2.53 -43.78 -6.55
C GLU A 216 -1.41 -43.07 -5.77
N PHE A 217 -1.76 -42.58 -4.58
CA PHE A 217 -0.78 -42.18 -3.57
C PHE A 217 -0.39 -43.44 -2.80
N GLU A 218 0.82 -43.96 -3.03
CA GLU A 218 1.44 -44.94 -2.15
C GLU A 218 2.75 -44.40 -1.54
N ASP A 219 2.81 -44.65 -0.24
CA ASP A 219 3.85 -44.50 0.76
C ASP A 219 5.22 -45.07 0.33
N GLY A 220 6.34 -44.42 0.66
CA GLY A 220 7.67 -44.92 0.27
C GLY A 220 8.88 -44.01 0.53
N MET A 221 9.25 -43.91 1.80
CA MET A 221 10.57 -43.59 2.36
C MET A 221 11.82 -43.87 1.48
N GLU A 222 12.68 -42.87 1.25
CA GLU A 222 14.15 -42.96 1.47
C GLU A 222 14.80 -41.57 1.41
N VAL A 223 15.48 -41.16 2.50
CA VAL A 223 16.34 -39.97 2.55
C VAL A 223 17.78 -40.44 2.37
N ASP A 224 18.39 -40.08 1.25
CA ASP A 224 19.77 -40.43 0.95
C ASP A 224 20.72 -39.49 1.72
N ILE A 225 21.38 -40.03 2.76
CA ILE A 225 22.28 -39.31 3.64
C ILE A 225 23.70 -39.41 3.04
N ALA A 226 24.08 -38.42 2.24
CA ALA A 226 25.46 -38.32 1.76
C ALA A 226 26.41 -37.95 2.93
N PRO A 227 27.58 -38.60 3.08
CA PRO A 227 28.49 -38.33 4.18
C PRO A 227 29.21 -36.98 3.99
N VAL A 228 29.18 -36.17 5.04
CA VAL A 228 29.96 -34.93 5.20
C VAL A 228 31.45 -35.27 5.16
N VAL A 229 32.12 -34.94 4.06
CA VAL A 229 33.58 -34.91 3.99
C VAL A 229 34.03 -33.60 4.63
N ALA A 230 34.61 -33.70 5.83
CA ALA A 230 35.35 -32.63 6.46
C ALA A 230 36.63 -32.36 5.64
N GLY A 231 36.57 -31.37 4.75
CA GLY A 231 37.72 -30.84 4.03
C GLY A 231 38.67 -30.14 4.99
N GLN A 232 39.89 -30.67 5.09
CA GLN A 232 41.02 -30.16 5.86
C GLN A 232 41.39 -28.74 5.44
N PHE A 233 41.60 -27.87 6.43
CA PHE A 233 42.20 -26.55 6.25
C PHE A 233 43.72 -26.69 6.43
N GLU A 234 44.43 -26.88 5.32
CA GLU A 234 45.87 -26.64 5.13
C GLU A 234 45.89 -25.67 3.93
N ASP A 235 46.50 -24.50 3.91
CA ASP A 235 47.75 -24.07 4.50
C ASP A 235 47.77 -22.52 4.54
N ALA A 236 48.54 -21.96 5.46
CA ALA A 236 48.77 -20.53 5.57
C ALA A 236 50.02 -20.16 4.77
N GLU A 237 49.89 -19.34 3.72
CA GLU A 237 51.03 -18.56 3.21
C GLU A 237 50.62 -17.11 2.96
N VAL A 238 51.23 -16.27 3.80
CA VAL A 238 51.40 -14.83 3.63
C VAL A 238 52.50 -14.63 2.57
N ASP A 239 52.24 -13.80 1.56
CA ASP A 239 53.33 -13.11 0.88
C ASP A 239 52.91 -11.66 0.57
N HIS A 240 53.92 -10.84 0.30
CA HIS A 240 54.15 -9.54 0.91
C HIS A 240 53.94 -8.37 -0.05
#